data_AF-A0A452YSC7-F1
#
_entry.id   AF-A0A452YSC7-F1
#
_cell.length_a   1.000
_cell.length_b   1.000
_cell.length_c   1.000
_cell.angle_alpha   90.00
_cell.angle_beta   90.00
_cell.angle_gamma   90.00
#
_symmetry.space_group_name_H-M   'P 1'
#
loop_
_entity.id
_entity.type
_entity.pdbx_description
1 polymer ?
#
loop_
_entity_poly.entity_id
_entity_poly.type
_entity_poly.pdbx_seq_one_letter_code
_entity_poly.pdbx_strand_id
1 'polypeptide(L)'
;MQIFVKTLTGKTITLEVESSDTIDNVKAQLEDGRTLADYNVQKESTLHLVLRLRGGTTIKVKTLTGKEIEIDINPTDTVDRIKERVEEKEGIPPVQQRLIFAGKQLADDKTAKDYNIKGGDVLHLVLTLRGGGSC
;
A
#
# COMPACT_ATOMS: atom_id res chain seq x y z
N MET A 1 1.91 10.26 -26.92
CA MET A 1 2.87 9.20 -27.31
C MET A 1 2.29 7.85 -26.93
N GLN A 2 2.52 6.80 -27.71
CA GLN A 2 2.00 5.46 -27.39
C GLN A 2 3.13 4.60 -26.80
N ILE A 3 2.89 4.00 -25.63
CA ILE A 3 3.83 3.09 -24.97
C ILE A 3 3.20 1.71 -24.79
N PHE A 4 4.05 0.68 -24.75
CA PHE A 4 3.63 -0.70 -24.55
C PHE A 4 4.13 -1.20 -23.20
N VAL A 5 3.19 -1.59 -22.33
CA VAL A 5 3.47 -2.14 -21.00
C VAL A 5 3.22 -3.64 -21.03
N LYS A 6 4.26 -4.42 -20.79
CA LYS A 6 4.14 -5.89 -20.69
C LYS A 6 4.02 -6.29 -19.24
N THR A 7 2.89 -6.92 -18.91
CA THR A 7 2.62 -7.46 -17.57
C THR A 7 3.29 -8.82 -17.37
N LEU A 8 3.50 -9.23 -16.12
CA LEU A 8 4.08 -10.55 -15.79
C LEU A 8 3.22 -11.73 -16.25
N THR A 9 1.93 -11.51 -16.49
CA THR A 9 1.02 -12.51 -17.07
C THR A 9 1.19 -12.65 -18.59
N GLY A 10 2.11 -11.90 -19.20
CA GLY A 10 2.40 -11.90 -20.63
C GLY A 10 1.47 -11.01 -21.45
N LYS A 11 0.47 -10.36 -20.83
CA LYS A 11 -0.45 -9.44 -21.51
C LYS A 11 0.23 -8.09 -21.76
N THR A 12 0.21 -7.64 -23.01
CA THR A 12 0.68 -6.32 -23.42
C THR A 12 -0.50 -5.34 -23.40
N ILE A 13 -0.34 -4.22 -22.71
CA ILE A 13 -1.31 -3.13 -22.65
C ILE A 13 -0.71 -1.93 -23.36
N THR A 14 -1.50 -1.33 -24.25
CA THR A 14 -1.11 -0.11 -24.96
C THR A 14 -1.69 1.09 -24.23
N LEU A 15 -0.84 2.05 -23.86
CA LEU A 15 -1.23 3.27 -23.18
C LEU A 15 -0.86 4.47 -24.04
N GLU A 16 -1.77 5.44 -24.14
CA GLU A 16 -1.48 6.76 -24.68
C GLU A 16 -1.06 7.67 -23.52
N VAL A 17 0.18 8.16 -23.58
CA VAL A 17 0.82 9.00 -22.55
C VAL A 17 1.45 10.22 -23.20
N GLU A 18 1.35 11.38 -22.58
CA GLU A 18 2.06 12.59 -23.00
C GLU A 18 3.46 12.66 -22.36
N SER A 19 4.40 13.36 -22.99
CA SER A 19 5.77 13.50 -22.45
C SER A 19 5.82 14.26 -21.12
N SER A 20 4.76 15.00 -20.80
CA SER A 20 4.52 15.68 -19.52
C SER A 20 3.80 14.82 -18.49
N ASP A 21 3.26 13.66 -18.88
CA ASP A 21 2.59 12.78 -17.93
C ASP A 21 3.61 12.23 -16.94
N THR A 22 3.34 12.48 -15.66
CA THR A 22 4.10 11.90 -14.58
C THR A 22 3.83 10.40 -14.55
N ILE A 23 4.82 9.65 -14.06
CA ILE A 23 4.61 8.22 -13.85
C ILE A 23 3.42 8.03 -12.89
N ASP A 24 3.06 9.00 -12.04
CA ASP A 24 1.89 8.94 -11.13
C ASP A 24 0.55 8.71 -11.85
N ASN A 25 0.39 9.15 -13.11
CA ASN A 25 -0.80 8.84 -13.92
C ASN A 25 -0.74 7.43 -14.57
N VAL A 26 0.47 6.89 -14.78
CA VAL A 26 0.72 5.53 -15.31
C VAL A 26 0.83 4.50 -14.16
N LYS A 27 0.93 4.99 -12.91
CA LYS A 27 1.14 4.25 -11.67
C LYS A 27 -0.17 3.93 -10.98
N ALA A 28 -0.68 2.74 -11.23
CA ALA A 28 -1.17 1.96 -10.11
C ALA A 28 -0.05 1.18 -9.38
N GLN A 29 1.21 1.16 -9.88
CA GLN A 29 2.25 0.22 -9.38
C GLN A 29 3.75 0.60 -9.49
N LEU A 30 4.13 1.84 -9.73
CA LEU A 30 5.55 2.25 -9.60
C LEU A 30 5.60 3.35 -8.52
N GLU A 31 6.60 3.41 -7.67
CA GLU A 31 6.76 4.48 -6.67
C GLU A 31 8.13 5.09 -6.94
N ASP A 32 8.20 6.43 -7.07
CA ASP A 32 9.47 7.22 -7.07
C ASP A 32 9.35 8.68 -7.59
N GLY A 33 8.16 9.20 -7.94
CA GLY A 33 8.00 10.62 -8.33
C GLY A 33 8.88 11.13 -9.49
N ARG A 34 9.49 10.24 -10.29
CA ARG A 34 10.29 10.59 -11.47
C ARG A 34 9.45 10.61 -12.74
N THR A 35 9.89 11.33 -13.76
CA THR A 35 9.23 11.43 -15.06
C THR A 35 9.73 10.34 -16.02
N LEU A 36 8.95 10.01 -17.06
CA LEU A 36 9.37 9.06 -18.11
C LEU A 36 10.64 9.54 -18.84
N ALA A 37 10.85 10.85 -18.91
CA ALA A 37 12.05 11.47 -19.48
C ALA A 37 13.32 11.17 -18.63
N ASP A 38 13.20 11.11 -17.30
CA ASP A 38 14.31 10.78 -16.40
C ASP A 38 14.83 9.34 -16.60
N TYR A 39 13.98 8.46 -17.12
CA TYR A 39 14.35 7.08 -17.48
C TYR A 39 14.76 6.93 -18.95
N ASN A 40 14.86 8.05 -19.67
CA ASN A 40 15.24 8.09 -21.09
C ASN A 40 14.36 7.17 -21.97
N VAL A 41 13.07 7.08 -21.63
CA VAL A 41 12.09 6.23 -22.31
C VAL A 41 11.74 6.89 -23.65
N GLN A 42 12.06 6.22 -24.74
CA GLN A 42 11.78 6.67 -26.10
C GLN A 42 10.44 6.13 -26.61
N LYS A 43 9.92 6.75 -27.68
CA LYS A 43 8.80 6.22 -28.46
C LYS A 43 9.12 4.76 -28.83
N GLU A 44 8.19 3.83 -28.55
CA GLU A 44 8.34 2.37 -28.74
C GLU A 44 9.19 1.61 -27.71
N SER A 45 9.62 2.26 -26.62
CA SER A 45 10.27 1.55 -25.52
C SER A 45 9.30 0.55 -24.86
N THR A 46 9.78 -0.67 -24.62
CA THR A 46 9.01 -1.71 -23.94
C THR A 46 9.35 -1.72 -22.44
N LEU A 47 8.39 -1.27 -21.63
CA LEU A 47 8.55 -1.30 -20.18
C LEU A 47 8.16 -2.69 -19.67
N HIS A 48 9.11 -3.36 -19.04
CA HIS A 48 8.87 -4.61 -18.32
C HIS A 48 8.48 -4.28 -16.89
N LEU A 49 7.22 -4.55 -16.53
CA LEU A 49 6.76 -4.39 -15.16
C LEU A 49 7.36 -5.49 -14.29
N VAL A 50 8.48 -5.19 -13.63
CA VAL A 50 9.00 -6.03 -12.54
C VAL A 50 8.30 -5.58 -11.27
N LEU A 51 7.29 -6.33 -10.83
CA LEU A 51 6.68 -6.20 -9.50
C LEU A 51 7.77 -6.45 -8.44
N ARG A 52 8.47 -5.39 -8.01
CA ARG A 52 9.25 -5.43 -6.78
C ARG A 52 8.27 -5.20 -5.64
N LEU A 53 7.87 -6.27 -4.97
CA LEU A 53 7.13 -6.28 -3.69
C LEU A 53 7.94 -5.66 -2.52
N ARG A 54 8.85 -4.72 -2.78
CA ARG A 54 9.83 -4.20 -1.81
C ARG A 54 10.13 -2.71 -2.03
N GLY A 55 9.08 -1.91 -2.21
CA GLY A 55 9.16 -0.44 -2.27
C GLY A 55 8.23 0.27 -1.29
N GLY A 56 7.25 -0.45 -0.72
CA GLY A 56 6.30 0.12 0.23
C GLY A 56 6.91 0.37 1.60
N THR A 57 6.41 1.39 2.28
CA THR A 57 6.75 1.64 3.68
C THR A 57 6.15 0.50 4.51
N THR A 58 6.96 -0.45 4.97
CA THR A 58 6.46 -1.59 5.75
C THR A 58 6.36 -1.23 7.23
N ILE A 59 5.26 -1.57 7.87
CA ILE A 59 5.10 -1.45 9.33
C ILE A 59 4.87 -2.82 9.95
N LYS A 60 5.19 -2.93 11.23
CA LYS A 60 4.96 -4.14 12.03
C LYS A 60 3.71 -3.95 12.86
N VAL A 61 2.76 -4.88 12.75
CA VAL A 61 1.58 -4.93 13.60
C VAL A 61 1.77 -6.07 14.58
N LYS A 62 1.89 -5.73 15.86
CA LYS A 62 2.02 -6.68 16.96
C LYS A 62 0.65 -6.97 17.55
N THR A 63 0.24 -8.23 17.49
CA THR A 63 -1.00 -8.69 18.11
C THR A 63 -0.80 -8.93 19.61
N LEU A 64 -1.91 -9.00 20.35
CA LEU A 64 -1.90 -9.40 21.77
C LEU A 64 -1.31 -10.80 22.01
N THR A 65 -1.31 -11.67 21.00
CA THR A 65 -0.70 -13.01 21.08
C THR A 65 0.82 -12.98 20.94
N GLY A 66 1.40 -11.80 20.72
CA GLY A 66 2.84 -11.61 20.53
C GLY A 66 3.31 -11.86 19.08
N LYS A 67 2.39 -12.14 18.16
CA LYS A 67 2.69 -12.30 16.73
C LYS A 67 2.93 -10.94 16.09
N GLU A 68 4.00 -10.82 15.31
CA GLU A 68 4.33 -9.62 14.53
C GLU A 68 4.03 -9.89 13.06
N ILE A 69 3.18 -9.05 12.45
CA ILE A 69 2.80 -9.14 11.05
C ILE A 69 3.37 -7.93 10.33
N GLU A 70 4.04 -8.16 9.21
CA GLU A 70 4.52 -7.08 8.35
C GLU A 70 3.44 -6.74 7.32
N ILE A 71 3.04 -5.46 7.30
CA ILE A 71 2.10 -4.92 6.31
C ILE A 71 2.72 -3.74 5.59
N ASP A 72 2.50 -3.69 4.29
CA ASP A 72 2.87 -2.54 3.47
C ASP A 72 1.84 -1.42 3.68
N ILE A 73 2.30 -0.19 3.88
CA ILE A 73 1.46 1.00 3.96
C ILE A 73 2.00 2.11 3.07
N ASN A 74 1.11 3.00 2.63
CA ASN A 74 1.47 4.27 2.02
C ASN A 74 1.22 5.40 3.04
N PRO A 75 2.07 6.45 3.16
CA PRO A 75 1.79 7.60 4.02
C PRO A 75 0.44 8.28 3.75
N THR A 76 -0.08 8.17 2.52
CA THR A 76 -1.40 8.71 2.14
C THR A 76 -2.56 7.77 2.47
N ASP A 77 -2.30 6.52 2.87
CA ASP A 77 -3.34 5.57 3.23
C ASP A 77 -4.03 5.99 4.53
N THR A 78 -5.35 5.82 4.56
CA THR A 78 -6.17 5.98 5.75
C THR A 78 -6.02 4.79 6.68
N VAL A 79 -6.31 4.98 7.97
CA VAL A 79 -6.28 3.90 8.95
C VAL A 79 -7.27 2.78 8.60
N ASP A 80 -8.41 3.12 7.98
CA ASP A 80 -9.37 2.13 7.49
C ASP A 80 -8.74 1.15 6.48
N ARG A 81 -7.99 1.68 5.51
CA ARG A 81 -7.26 0.86 4.51
C ARG A 81 -6.15 0.01 5.14
N ILE A 82 -5.53 0.50 6.22
CA ILE A 82 -4.56 -0.30 7.00
C ILE A 82 -5.27 -1.48 7.67
N LYS A 83 -6.48 -1.30 8.20
CA LYS A 83 -7.27 -2.38 8.80
C LYS A 83 -7.69 -3.43 7.77
N GLU A 84 -8.09 -3.01 6.57
CA GLU A 84 -8.37 -3.93 5.45
C GLU A 84 -7.15 -4.80 5.13
N ARG A 85 -5.94 -4.21 5.06
CA ARG A 85 -4.71 -4.98 4.85
C ARG A 85 -4.40 -5.96 5.98
N VAL A 86 -4.72 -5.59 7.21
CA VAL A 86 -4.60 -6.49 8.37
C VAL A 86 -5.63 -7.62 8.29
N GLU A 87 -6.85 -7.34 7.82
CA GLU A 87 -7.88 -8.37 7.57
C GLU A 87 -7.42 -9.37 6.50
N GLU A 88 -6.81 -8.90 5.41
CA GLU A 88 -6.29 -9.78 4.36
C GLU A 88 -5.19 -10.72 4.88
N LYS A 89 -4.40 -10.29 5.88
CA LYS A 89 -3.29 -11.06 6.45
C LYS A 89 -3.69 -11.98 7.60
N GLU A 90 -4.58 -11.53 8.48
CA GLU A 90 -4.98 -12.26 9.69
C GLU A 90 -6.41 -12.82 9.64
N GLY A 91 -7.25 -12.37 8.70
CA GLY A 91 -8.66 -12.76 8.60
C GLY A 91 -9.58 -12.11 9.64
N ILE A 92 -9.15 -11.00 10.25
CA ILE A 92 -9.88 -10.33 11.34
C ILE A 92 -10.64 -9.14 10.78
N PRO A 93 -11.95 -9.01 11.00
CA PRO A 93 -12.73 -7.91 10.42
C PRO A 93 -12.31 -6.54 11.01
N PRO A 94 -12.30 -5.46 10.22
CA PRO A 94 -11.78 -4.14 10.61
C PRO A 94 -12.51 -3.54 11.82
N VAL A 95 -13.79 -3.90 12.00
CA VAL A 95 -14.61 -3.48 13.15
C VAL A 95 -14.11 -4.07 14.48
N GLN A 96 -13.47 -5.23 14.46
CA GLN A 96 -12.88 -5.87 15.63
C GLN A 96 -11.44 -5.43 15.87
N GLN A 97 -10.83 -4.72 14.92
CA GLN A 97 -9.46 -4.27 14.99
C GLN A 97 -9.36 -2.90 15.67
N ARG A 98 -8.58 -2.84 16.75
CA ARG A 98 -8.17 -1.58 17.37
C ARG A 98 -6.67 -1.42 17.25
N LEU A 99 -6.25 -0.52 16.36
CA LEU A 99 -4.84 -0.16 16.17
C LEU A 99 -4.44 0.93 17.17
N ILE A 100 -3.31 0.73 17.84
CA ILE A 100 -2.74 1.64 18.82
C ILE A 100 -1.30 1.94 18.42
N PHE A 101 -0.97 3.22 18.32
CA PHE A 101 0.36 3.71 18.00
C PHE A 101 0.78 4.79 18.99
N ALA A 102 2.01 4.69 19.53
CA ALA A 102 2.53 5.62 20.53
C ALA A 102 1.57 5.87 21.72
N GLY A 103 0.83 4.85 22.15
CA GLY A 103 -0.17 4.94 23.23
C GLY A 103 -1.49 5.63 22.85
N LYS A 104 -1.67 6.04 21.59
CA LYS A 104 -2.92 6.60 21.06
C LYS A 104 -3.62 5.61 20.15
N GLN A 105 -4.94 5.49 20.32
CA GLN A 105 -5.75 4.74 19.37
C GLN A 105 -5.83 5.51 18.05
N LEU A 106 -5.61 4.80 16.95
CA LEU A 106 -5.77 5.34 15.62
C LEU A 106 -7.26 5.48 15.29
N ALA A 107 -7.64 6.67 14.83
CA ALA A 107 -8.96 6.97 14.27
C ALA A 107 -8.98 6.74 12.76
N ASP A 108 -10.09 6.21 12.27
CA ASP A 108 -10.27 5.77 10.88
C ASP A 108 -10.23 6.93 9.87
N ASP A 109 -10.69 8.11 10.28
CA ASP A 109 -10.73 9.32 9.47
C ASP A 109 -9.35 9.97 9.21
N LYS A 110 -8.29 9.45 9.85
CA LYS A 110 -6.94 10.02 9.76
C LYS A 110 -6.02 9.15 8.91
N THR A 111 -5.01 9.80 8.33
CA THR A 111 -4.00 9.13 7.50
C THR A 111 -2.81 8.67 8.33
N ALA A 112 -2.04 7.71 7.79
CA ALA A 112 -0.78 7.28 8.41
C ALA A 112 0.20 8.46 8.62
N LYS A 113 0.20 9.42 7.69
CA LYS A 113 1.00 10.65 7.77
C LYS A 113 0.61 11.55 8.94
N ASP A 114 -0.69 11.65 9.28
CA ASP A 114 -1.15 12.47 10.41
C ASP A 114 -0.62 11.95 11.75
N TYR A 115 -0.39 10.65 11.84
CA TYR A 115 0.21 10.00 13.01
C TYR A 115 1.74 9.90 12.92
N ASN A 116 2.34 10.42 11.83
CA ASN A 116 3.77 10.34 11.56
C ASN A 116 4.30 8.89 11.61
N ILE A 117 3.49 7.94 11.13
CA ILE A 117 3.86 6.52 11.05
C ILE A 117 4.87 6.36 9.91
N LYS A 118 6.00 5.73 10.22
CA LYS A 118 7.10 5.48 9.28
C LYS A 118 7.34 3.99 9.11
N GLY A 119 8.11 3.67 8.08
CA GLY A 119 8.53 2.30 7.82
C GLY A 119 9.40 1.78 8.96
N GLY A 120 9.07 0.60 9.45
CA GLY A 120 9.69 -0.04 10.61
C GLY A 120 8.99 0.22 11.93
N ASP A 121 7.98 1.10 11.98
CA ASP A 121 7.22 1.35 13.20
C ASP A 121 6.37 0.13 13.62
N VAL A 122 6.17 0.01 14.94
CA VAL A 122 5.38 -1.08 15.54
C VAL A 122 4.05 -0.54 16.05
N LEU A 123 2.95 -0.98 15.43
CA LEU A 123 1.59 -0.75 15.90
C LEU A 123 1.16 -1.92 16.77
N HIS A 124 0.35 -1.64 17.78
CA HIS A 124 -0.26 -2.67 18.62
C HIS A 124 -1.70 -2.89 18.17
N LEU A 125 -2.04 -4.13 17.82
CA LEU A 125 -3.39 -4.55 17.50
C LEU A 125 -4.06 -5.17 18.72
N VAL A 126 -5.12 -4.53 19.18
CA VAL A 126 -6.01 -5.01 20.24
C VAL A 126 -7.31 -5.47 19.59
N LEU A 127 -7.75 -6.67 19.92
CA LEU A 127 -9.03 -7.20 19.44
C LEU A 127 -10.15 -6.73 20.38
N THR A 128 -11.17 -6.09 19.81
CA THR A 128 -12.38 -5.78 20.56
C THR A 128 -13.38 -6.92 20.39
N LEU A 129 -13.64 -7.64 21.48
CA LEU A 129 -14.67 -8.68 21.55
C LEU A 129 -16.05 -8.02 21.62
N ARG A 130 -16.58 -7.56 20.47
CA ARG A 130 -18.03 -7.50 20.29
C ARG A 130 -18.41 -8.61 19.33
N GLY A 131 -18.90 -9.69 19.93
CA GLY A 131 -19.48 -10.83 19.23
C GLY A 131 -20.77 -10.46 18.50
N GLY A 132 -21.02 -11.19 17.42
CA GLY A 132 -22.10 -11.01 16.46
C GLY A 132 -21.47 -11.09 15.07
N GLY A 133 -21.14 -12.27 14.53
CA GLY A 133 -22.01 -13.43 14.39
C GLY A 133 -22.51 -13.43 12.95
N SER A 134 -21.87 -14.21 12.10
CA SER A 134 -22.40 -14.56 10.78
C SER A 134 -21.92 -15.98 10.50
N CYS A 135 -22.81 -16.93 10.81
CA CYS A 135 -22.77 -18.29 10.31
C CYS A 135 -23.03 -18.30 8.80
#